data_AF-A0AAV5M0H8-F1
#
_entry.id   AF-A0AAV5M0H8-F1
#
_cell.length_a   1.000
_cell.length_b   1.000
_cell.length_c   1.000
_cell.angle_alpha   90.00
_cell.angle_beta   90.00
_cell.angle_gamma   90.00
#
_symmetry.space_group_name_H-M   'P 1'
#
loop_
_entity.id
_entity.type
_entity.pdbx_description
1 polymer ?
#
loop_
_entity_poly.entity_id
_entity_poly.type
_entity_poly.pdbx_seq_one_letter_code
_entity_poly.pdbx_strand_id
1 'polypeptide(L)'
;MEMLPQPIFSSTFVCIITIFSILLLLPPSYSDPLDEFIKCNRSASFECGSHGTFYYPFWNDETPEHCHPLGIFRVKDCEEDVPTIDFGPDGSFLLQHRNPSDYSKLTIASIDLKAYICPKTPQNKTLPFLKFSETDRNLTLFYNCTSPQGLLPGDEIDDCGPNDNSKPFFMPDWEEHEKDDRYGCSTVIVAVNQTVFNKVWHGELTLVDALRQFWFDVEYSSSAIFCDQCENLGGECEINSSSDQYLQTASCQHPPGPGRDEGPGRGMDYLCKTIWF
;
A
#
# COMPACT_ATOMS: atom_id res chain seq x y z
N MET A 1 -80.39 5.92 -2.66
CA MET A 1 -79.27 5.23 -3.31
C MET A 1 -78.30 6.31 -3.76
N GLU A 2 -77.31 6.61 -2.94
CA GLU A 2 -76.19 7.47 -3.34
C GLU A 2 -75.28 6.65 -4.27
N MET A 3 -75.04 7.16 -5.47
CA MET A 3 -74.04 6.63 -6.39
C MET A 3 -72.74 7.39 -6.17
N LEU A 4 -71.72 6.73 -5.65
CA LEU A 4 -70.37 7.27 -5.52
C LEU A 4 -69.74 7.47 -6.91
N PRO A 5 -69.02 8.58 -7.15
CA PRO A 5 -68.36 8.84 -8.43
C PRO A 5 -67.16 7.91 -8.62
N GLN A 6 -67.07 7.29 -9.80
CA GLN A 6 -65.95 6.46 -10.20
C GLN A 6 -64.70 7.34 -10.43
N PRO A 7 -63.52 6.95 -9.94
CA PRO A 7 -62.30 7.72 -10.15
C PRO A 7 -61.84 7.61 -11.61
N ILE A 8 -61.79 8.75 -12.31
CA ILE A 8 -61.18 8.86 -13.65
C ILE A 8 -59.67 8.96 -13.43
N PHE A 9 -58.98 7.83 -13.37
CA PHE A 9 -57.53 7.83 -13.42
C PHE A 9 -57.10 8.30 -14.82
N SER A 10 -56.50 9.49 -14.89
CA SER A 10 -55.96 10.05 -16.13
C SER A 10 -55.02 9.05 -16.80
N SER A 11 -55.17 8.83 -18.11
CA SER A 11 -54.34 7.92 -18.91
C SER A 11 -52.83 8.14 -18.67
N THR A 12 -52.44 9.41 -18.47
CA THR A 12 -51.06 9.79 -18.14
C THR A 12 -50.58 9.23 -16.79
N PHE A 13 -51.45 9.17 -15.79
CA PHE A 13 -51.13 8.66 -14.45
C PHE A 13 -50.92 7.15 -14.47
N VAL A 14 -51.73 6.43 -15.26
CA VAL A 14 -51.56 4.98 -15.47
C VAL A 14 -50.23 4.68 -16.17
N CYS A 15 -49.86 5.46 -17.18
CA CYS A 15 -48.57 5.29 -17.86
C CYS A 15 -47.36 5.56 -16.96
N ILE A 16 -47.44 6.54 -16.05
CA ILE A 16 -46.34 6.83 -15.12
C ILE A 16 -46.17 5.67 -14.12
N ILE A 17 -47.27 5.13 -13.59
CA ILE A 17 -47.22 3.99 -12.66
C ILE A 17 -46.67 2.74 -13.35
N THR A 18 -47.06 2.47 -14.60
CA THR A 18 -46.55 1.30 -15.33
C THR A 18 -45.06 1.43 -15.64
N ILE A 19 -44.59 2.60 -16.08
CA ILE A 19 -43.14 2.85 -16.29
C ILE A 19 -42.36 2.70 -14.98
N PHE A 20 -42.84 3.30 -13.90
CA PHE A 20 -42.18 3.19 -12.59
C PHE A 20 -42.16 1.74 -12.08
N SER A 21 -43.24 0.99 -12.29
CA SER A 21 -43.30 -0.44 -11.94
C SER A 21 -42.33 -1.27 -12.79
N ILE A 22 -42.19 -0.97 -14.08
CA ILE A 22 -41.21 -1.65 -14.96
C ILE A 22 -39.77 -1.31 -14.52
N LEU A 23 -39.50 -0.06 -14.12
CA LEU A 23 -38.20 0.36 -13.60
C LEU A 23 -37.85 -0.30 -12.25
N LEU A 24 -38.85 -0.58 -11.41
CA LEU A 24 -38.68 -1.33 -10.15
C LEU A 24 -38.54 -2.85 -10.36
N LEU A 25 -39.04 -3.37 -11.49
CA LEU A 25 -38.95 -4.79 -11.87
C LEU A 25 -37.66 -5.11 -12.65
N LEU A 26 -37.00 -4.10 -13.22
CA LEU A 26 -35.66 -4.24 -13.76
C LEU A 26 -34.71 -4.48 -12.58
N PRO A 27 -33.95 -5.59 -12.58
CA PRO A 27 -32.92 -5.77 -11.57
C PRO A 27 -31.99 -4.56 -11.63
N PRO A 28 -31.52 -4.02 -10.48
CA PRO A 28 -30.48 -3.01 -10.50
C PRO A 28 -29.35 -3.56 -11.39
N SER A 29 -28.84 -2.74 -12.32
CA SER A 29 -27.65 -3.10 -13.08
C SER A 29 -26.49 -3.15 -12.09
N TYR A 30 -26.36 -4.29 -11.42
CA TYR A 30 -25.23 -4.57 -10.57
C TYR A 30 -24.09 -4.89 -11.52
N SER A 31 -23.20 -3.93 -11.71
CA SER A 31 -21.94 -4.20 -12.37
C SER A 31 -21.22 -5.28 -11.57
N ASP A 32 -20.64 -6.25 -12.27
CA ASP A 32 -19.83 -7.26 -11.63
C ASP A 32 -18.68 -6.55 -10.88
N PRO A 33 -18.45 -6.82 -9.58
CA PRO A 33 -17.38 -6.19 -8.81
C PRO A 33 -16.01 -6.33 -9.48
N LEU A 34 -15.77 -7.44 -10.19
CA LEU A 34 -14.55 -7.67 -10.96
C LEU A 34 -14.44 -6.68 -12.14
N ASP A 35 -15.54 -6.42 -12.84
CA ASP A 35 -15.60 -5.46 -13.95
C ASP A 35 -15.44 -4.00 -13.47
N GLU A 36 -15.87 -3.67 -12.24
CA GLU A 36 -15.63 -2.36 -11.64
C GLU A 36 -14.16 -2.18 -11.25
N PHE A 37 -13.59 -3.16 -10.56
CA PHE A 37 -12.18 -3.16 -10.16
C PHE A 37 -11.23 -2.96 -11.36
N ILE A 38 -11.48 -3.66 -12.46
CA ILE A 38 -10.65 -3.55 -13.68
C ILE A 38 -10.59 -2.11 -14.23
N LYS A 39 -11.61 -1.27 -13.97
CA LYS A 39 -11.63 0.14 -14.40
C LYS A 39 -10.71 1.04 -13.56
N CYS A 40 -10.39 0.65 -12.33
CA CYS A 40 -9.57 1.44 -11.41
C CYS A 40 -8.20 1.78 -11.99
N ASN A 41 -7.56 0.81 -12.67
CA ASN A 41 -6.22 0.98 -13.25
C ASN A 41 -6.14 2.14 -14.28
N ARG A 42 -7.26 2.51 -14.93
CA ARG A 42 -7.27 3.58 -15.94
C ARG A 42 -7.89 4.89 -15.48
N SER A 43 -8.66 4.88 -14.40
CA SER A 43 -9.55 5.99 -14.04
C SER A 43 -9.38 6.49 -12.61
N ALA A 44 -8.79 5.69 -11.72
CA ALA A 44 -8.42 6.12 -10.39
C ALA A 44 -7.06 6.84 -10.46
N SER A 45 -7.09 8.15 -10.67
CA SER A 45 -5.92 9.00 -10.55
C SER A 45 -6.27 10.32 -9.88
N PHE A 46 -5.30 10.90 -9.17
CA PHE A 46 -5.45 12.18 -8.50
C PHE A 46 -4.10 12.89 -8.42
N GLU A 47 -4.13 14.22 -8.34
CA GLU A 47 -2.92 15.04 -8.15
C GLU A 47 -2.64 15.21 -6.66
N CYS A 48 -1.36 15.26 -6.30
CA CYS A 48 -0.94 15.49 -4.92
C CYS A 48 0.27 16.43 -4.89
N GLY A 49 -0.01 17.72 -4.75
CA GLY A 49 1.01 18.77 -4.61
C GLY A 49 2.10 18.71 -5.70
N SER A 50 3.35 18.82 -5.27
CA SER A 50 4.54 18.77 -6.12
C SER A 50 4.95 17.35 -6.54
N HIS A 51 4.29 16.31 -6.02
CA HIS A 51 4.58 14.91 -6.32
C HIS A 51 3.83 14.38 -7.57
N GLY A 52 3.00 15.24 -8.18
CA GLY A 52 2.30 14.98 -9.44
C GLY A 52 1.17 13.96 -9.32
N THR A 53 0.84 13.33 -10.45
CA THR A 53 -0.30 12.42 -10.55
C THR A 53 0.01 11.07 -9.91
N PHE A 54 -0.86 10.64 -8.99
CA PHE A 54 -0.92 9.29 -8.46
C PHE A 54 -1.91 8.48 -9.29
N TYR A 55 -1.55 7.24 -9.58
CA TYR A 55 -2.39 6.26 -10.26
C TYR A 55 -2.57 5.05 -9.33
N TYR A 56 -3.50 4.16 -9.64
CA TYR A 56 -3.55 2.84 -9.02
C TYR A 56 -2.14 2.22 -8.91
N PRO A 57 -1.73 1.65 -7.75
CA PRO A 57 -2.55 1.24 -6.61
C PRO A 57 -2.84 2.34 -5.58
N PHE A 58 -2.35 3.56 -5.79
CA PHE A 58 -2.58 4.65 -4.86
C PHE A 58 -4.01 5.15 -4.92
N TRP A 59 -4.54 5.52 -3.76
CA TRP A 59 -5.89 6.07 -3.62
C TRP A 59 -5.95 7.12 -2.51
N ASN A 60 -6.99 7.94 -2.54
CA ASN A 60 -7.34 8.90 -1.50
C ASN A 60 -8.84 8.79 -1.17
N ASP A 61 -9.35 9.63 -0.27
CA ASP A 61 -10.74 9.55 0.18
C ASP A 61 -11.77 9.90 -0.90
N GLU A 62 -11.33 10.54 -1.99
CA GLU A 62 -12.16 10.87 -3.16
C GLU A 62 -12.20 9.72 -4.18
N THR A 63 -11.24 8.81 -4.10
CA THR A 63 -11.17 7.63 -4.97
C THR A 63 -12.31 6.67 -4.60
N PRO A 64 -13.05 6.08 -5.56
CA PRO A 64 -14.10 5.11 -5.25
C PRO A 64 -13.60 3.93 -4.42
N GLU A 65 -14.41 3.48 -3.44
CA GLU A 65 -14.03 2.43 -2.48
C GLU A 65 -13.60 1.11 -3.14
N HIS A 66 -14.24 0.73 -4.26
CA HIS A 66 -13.85 -0.47 -5.03
C HIS A 66 -12.45 -0.38 -5.68
N CYS A 67 -11.83 0.81 -5.66
CA CYS A 67 -10.46 1.06 -6.12
C CYS A 67 -9.45 1.19 -4.99
N HIS A 68 -9.80 0.83 -3.74
CA HIS A 68 -8.89 0.84 -2.60
C HIS A 68 -8.28 -0.57 -2.40
N PRO A 69 -7.18 -0.91 -3.09
CA PRO A 69 -6.63 -2.27 -3.05
C PRO A 69 -6.21 -2.63 -1.63
N LEU A 70 -6.83 -3.67 -1.07
CA LEU A 70 -6.50 -4.25 0.23
C LEU A 70 -6.43 -3.24 1.41
N GLY A 71 -7.00 -2.03 1.25
CA GLY A 71 -6.90 -0.95 2.23
C GLY A 71 -5.50 -0.35 2.42
N ILE A 72 -4.57 -0.56 1.48
CA ILE A 72 -3.17 -0.09 1.53
C ILE A 72 -2.86 0.88 0.39
N PHE A 73 -1.73 1.60 0.43
CA PHE A 73 -1.36 2.66 -0.53
C PHE A 73 -2.27 3.91 -0.50
N ARG A 74 -2.91 4.18 0.65
CA ARG A 74 -3.70 5.40 0.82
C ARG A 74 -2.78 6.61 0.95
N VAL A 75 -2.96 7.62 0.11
CA VAL A 75 -2.23 8.89 0.18
C VAL A 75 -3.06 9.91 0.96
N LYS A 76 -2.43 10.55 1.94
CA LYS A 76 -3.00 11.60 2.79
C LYS A 76 -2.14 12.86 2.69
N ASP A 77 -2.70 13.97 3.18
CA ASP A 77 -1.99 15.21 3.45
C ASP A 77 -1.32 15.85 2.21
N CYS A 78 -2.01 15.82 1.07
CA CYS A 78 -1.53 16.42 -0.19
C CYS A 78 -1.44 17.96 -0.17
N GLU A 79 -1.97 18.60 0.87
CA GLU A 79 -1.85 20.06 1.07
C GLU A 79 -0.53 20.45 1.75
N GLU A 80 0.16 19.51 2.40
CA GLU A 80 1.50 19.73 2.96
C GLU A 80 2.60 19.39 1.94
N ASP A 81 3.82 19.89 2.18
CA ASP A 81 4.97 19.70 1.26
C ASP A 81 5.40 18.23 1.11
N VAL A 82 5.04 17.35 2.06
CA VAL A 82 5.46 15.94 2.10
C VAL A 82 4.25 15.05 2.37
N PRO A 83 3.69 14.36 1.36
CA PRO A 83 2.51 13.54 1.55
C PRO A 83 2.81 12.28 2.36
N THR A 84 1.77 11.78 3.04
CA THR A 84 1.84 10.54 3.83
C THR A 84 1.21 9.40 3.06
N ILE A 85 1.91 8.26 2.93
CA ILE A 85 1.36 7.01 2.42
C ILE A 85 1.08 6.08 3.59
N ASP A 86 -0.15 5.60 3.69
CA ASP A 86 -0.61 4.62 4.66
C ASP A 86 -0.67 3.24 4.01
N PHE A 87 0.13 2.32 4.53
CA PHE A 87 0.15 0.91 4.14
C PHE A 87 -0.70 0.05 5.10
N GLY A 88 -1.70 0.64 5.75
CA GLY A 88 -2.65 -0.04 6.60
C GLY A 88 -2.07 -0.40 7.97
N PRO A 89 -2.21 -1.65 8.46
CA PRO A 89 -1.74 -2.05 9.79
C PRO A 89 -0.22 -1.92 9.95
N ASP A 90 0.52 -1.91 8.86
CA ASP A 90 1.98 -1.80 8.83
C ASP A 90 2.47 -0.35 8.99
N GLY A 91 1.54 0.61 8.95
CA GLY A 91 1.73 1.99 9.37
C GLY A 91 1.92 2.97 8.22
N SER A 92 2.22 4.21 8.61
CA SER A 92 2.27 5.35 7.69
C SER A 92 3.69 5.89 7.52
N PHE A 93 4.00 6.30 6.29
CA PHE A 93 5.32 6.72 5.85
C PHE A 93 5.23 8.03 5.08
N LEU A 94 6.20 8.91 5.29
CA LEU A 94 6.36 10.12 4.51
C LEU A 94 6.95 9.75 3.14
N LEU A 95 6.40 10.30 2.06
CA LEU A 95 6.91 10.15 0.70
C LEU A 95 7.81 11.34 0.35
N GLN A 96 9.11 11.11 0.25
CA GLN A 96 10.07 12.16 -0.13
C GLN A 96 10.17 12.31 -1.65
N HIS A 97 10.22 11.19 -2.35
CA HIS A 97 10.44 11.20 -3.79
C HIS A 97 9.79 9.99 -4.44
N ARG A 98 9.30 10.20 -5.65
CA ARG A 98 8.91 9.14 -6.57
C ARG A 98 9.79 9.26 -7.79
N ASN A 99 10.44 8.18 -8.18
CA ASN A 99 11.35 8.23 -9.31
C ASN A 99 10.56 8.54 -10.60
N PRO A 100 10.90 9.63 -11.31
CA PRO A 100 10.15 10.03 -12.50
C PRO A 100 10.40 9.13 -13.71
N SER A 101 11.49 8.37 -13.73
CA SER A 101 11.80 7.39 -14.77
C SER A 101 11.22 6.01 -14.47
N ASP A 102 10.86 5.75 -13.22
CA ASP A 102 10.34 4.47 -12.75
C ASP A 102 9.41 4.68 -11.55
N TYR A 103 8.13 4.92 -11.83
CA TYR A 103 7.15 5.27 -10.81
C TYR A 103 6.90 4.17 -9.76
N SER A 104 7.37 2.94 -10.01
CA SER A 104 7.34 1.84 -9.03
C SER A 104 8.28 2.05 -7.84
N LYS A 105 9.28 2.93 -8.00
CA LYS A 105 10.29 3.23 -6.99
C LYS A 105 9.95 4.48 -6.20
N LEU A 106 9.87 4.32 -4.89
CA LEU A 106 9.53 5.34 -3.91
C LEU A 106 10.69 5.50 -2.92
N THR A 107 10.93 6.72 -2.51
CA THR A 107 11.82 7.05 -1.40
C THR A 107 10.95 7.48 -0.22
N ILE A 108 10.93 6.69 0.85
CA ILE A 108 10.02 6.85 1.99
C ILE A 108 10.75 6.91 3.33
N ALA A 109 10.08 7.43 4.36
CA ALA A 109 10.56 7.37 5.74
C ALA A 109 9.41 7.07 6.72
N SER A 110 9.70 6.27 7.74
CA SER A 110 8.73 5.91 8.78
C SER A 110 8.40 7.11 9.66
N ILE A 111 7.12 7.47 9.76
CA ILE A 111 6.65 8.54 10.64
C ILE A 111 6.91 8.18 12.10
N ASP A 112 6.66 6.93 12.46
CA ASP A 112 6.81 6.44 13.83
C ASP A 112 8.26 6.52 14.29
N LEU A 113 9.21 6.04 13.47
CA LEU A 113 10.63 6.07 13.83
C LEU A 113 11.19 7.49 13.89
N LYS A 114 10.73 8.37 12.98
CA LYS A 114 11.10 9.79 12.98
C LYS A 114 10.61 10.51 14.24
N ALA A 115 9.37 10.24 14.66
CA ALA A 115 8.79 10.85 15.84
C ALA A 115 9.37 10.26 17.14
N TYR A 116 9.40 8.93 17.25
CA TYR A 116 9.84 8.23 18.44
C TYR A 116 10.34 6.81 18.15
N ILE A 117 11.65 6.60 18.31
CA ILE A 117 12.33 5.32 18.05
C ILE A 117 12.06 4.23 19.10
N CYS A 118 11.38 4.53 20.21
CA CYS A 118 11.20 3.60 21.33
C CYS A 118 9.75 3.11 21.42
N PRO A 119 9.33 2.13 20.60
CA PRO A 119 7.96 1.65 20.66
C PRO A 119 7.65 0.99 22.01
N LYS A 120 6.40 1.14 22.48
CA LYS A 120 5.92 0.41 23.67
C LYS A 120 5.97 -1.10 23.49
N THR A 121 5.81 -1.56 22.25
CA THR A 121 5.87 -2.98 21.88
C THR A 121 6.68 -3.09 20.59
N PRO A 122 7.97 -3.50 20.68
CA PRO A 122 8.81 -3.67 19.51
C PRO A 122 8.27 -4.80 18.63
N GLN A 123 7.95 -4.50 17.38
CA GLN A 123 7.47 -5.47 16.39
C GLN A 123 8.04 -5.14 15.02
N ASN A 124 8.40 -6.18 14.27
CA ASN A 124 8.72 -6.04 12.86
C ASN A 124 7.47 -5.67 12.08
N LYS A 125 7.56 -4.61 11.29
CA LYS A 125 6.53 -4.25 10.31
C LYS A 125 6.83 -4.98 9.02
N THR A 126 5.85 -5.66 8.46
CA THR A 126 5.96 -6.26 7.12
C THR A 126 5.33 -5.28 6.15
N LEU A 127 6.03 -4.86 5.11
CA LEU A 127 5.42 -4.03 4.09
C LEU A 127 5.06 -4.92 2.89
N PRO A 128 3.82 -5.45 2.82
CA PRO A 128 3.44 -6.34 1.73
C PRO A 128 3.56 -5.60 0.41
N PHE A 129 3.95 -6.33 -0.65
CA PHE A 129 4.16 -5.82 -2.00
C PHE A 129 5.31 -4.81 -2.17
N LEU A 130 5.98 -4.40 -1.09
CA LEU A 130 7.19 -3.58 -1.14
C LEU A 130 8.44 -4.47 -1.06
N LYS A 131 9.40 -4.17 -1.93
CA LYS A 131 10.76 -4.70 -1.87
C LYS A 131 11.70 -3.57 -1.55
N PHE A 132 12.57 -3.77 -0.58
CA PHE A 132 13.67 -2.84 -0.31
C PHE A 132 14.66 -2.86 -1.47
N SER A 133 15.27 -1.71 -1.77
CA SER A 133 16.28 -1.61 -2.81
C SER A 133 17.48 -2.49 -2.47
N GLU A 134 18.20 -2.99 -3.48
CA GLU A 134 19.47 -3.69 -3.30
C GLU A 134 20.55 -2.82 -2.63
N THR A 135 20.37 -1.50 -2.69
CA THR A 135 21.22 -0.53 -1.99
C THR A 135 20.81 -0.28 -0.55
N ASP A 136 19.73 -0.88 -0.07
CA ASP A 136 19.34 -0.76 1.33
C ASP A 136 19.97 -1.86 2.17
N ARG A 137 20.16 -1.55 3.44
CA ARG A 137 20.74 -2.44 4.44
C ARG A 137 19.81 -2.52 5.64
N ASN A 138 19.76 -3.72 6.22
CA ASN A 138 19.04 -3.97 7.45
C ASN A 138 19.87 -3.51 8.64
N LEU A 139 19.27 -2.67 9.48
CA LEU A 139 19.75 -2.38 10.83
C LEU A 139 18.84 -3.07 11.82
N THR A 140 19.45 -3.82 12.75
CA THR A 140 18.70 -4.50 13.81
C THR A 140 18.75 -3.67 15.08
N LEU A 141 17.57 -3.32 15.58
CA LEU A 141 17.34 -2.63 16.83
C LEU A 141 16.98 -3.63 17.92
N PHE A 142 17.59 -3.51 19.09
CA PHE A 142 17.41 -4.40 20.23
C PHE A 142 16.77 -3.64 21.38
N TYR A 143 15.71 -4.20 21.95
CA TYR A 143 14.92 -3.62 23.01
C TYR A 143 14.72 -4.62 24.17
N ASN A 144 14.39 -4.10 25.35
CA ASN A 144 13.98 -4.87 26.53
C ASN A 144 15.01 -5.90 27.02
N CYS A 145 16.29 -5.67 26.78
CA CYS A 145 17.38 -6.52 27.25
C CYS A 145 18.59 -5.71 27.68
N THR A 146 19.46 -6.31 28.48
CA THR A 146 20.74 -5.70 28.86
C THR A 146 21.67 -5.67 27.66
N SER A 147 22.29 -4.52 27.45
CA SER A 147 23.22 -4.32 26.34
C SER A 147 24.48 -5.19 26.53
N PRO A 148 24.99 -5.87 25.47
CA PRO A 148 26.15 -6.74 25.59
C PRO A 148 27.42 -5.95 25.95
N GLN A 149 28.34 -6.61 26.65
CA GLN A 149 29.66 -6.02 26.95
C GLN A 149 30.44 -5.86 25.64
N GLY A 150 30.86 -4.62 25.33
CA GLY A 150 31.66 -4.32 24.14
C GLY A 150 30.96 -3.50 23.05
N LEU A 151 29.76 -2.98 23.30
CA LEU A 151 29.16 -1.96 22.43
C LEU A 151 30.06 -0.74 22.28
N LEU A 152 30.06 -0.16 21.09
CA LEU A 152 30.80 1.05 20.81
C LEU A 152 30.05 2.26 21.39
N PRO A 153 30.78 3.31 21.82
CA PRO A 153 30.15 4.57 22.20
C PRO A 153 29.31 5.12 21.03
N GLY A 154 28.01 5.28 21.25
CA GLY A 154 27.05 5.75 20.22
C GLY A 154 26.07 4.68 19.73
N ASP A 155 26.26 3.41 20.12
CA ASP A 155 25.33 2.33 19.76
C ASP A 155 24.06 2.33 20.61
N GLU A 156 24.10 2.97 21.79
CA GLU A 156 22.95 3.13 22.68
C GLU A 156 22.02 4.26 22.21
N ILE A 157 20.72 4.02 22.30
CA ILE A 157 19.67 4.98 21.97
C ILE A 157 19.24 5.70 23.24
N ASP A 158 19.76 6.91 23.44
CA ASP A 158 19.51 7.74 24.64
C ASP A 158 18.12 8.40 24.67
N ASP A 159 17.41 8.42 23.55
CA ASP A 159 16.09 9.06 23.41
C ASP A 159 14.96 8.27 24.11
N CYS A 160 15.24 7.03 24.51
CA CYS A 160 14.31 6.22 25.27
C CYS A 160 14.41 6.64 26.74
N GLY A 161 13.29 7.09 27.32
CA GLY A 161 13.25 7.66 28.67
C GLY A 161 13.89 6.77 29.75
N PRO A 162 14.11 7.31 30.96
CA PRO A 162 14.92 6.68 32.00
C PRO A 162 14.22 5.44 32.59
N ASN A 163 14.29 4.32 31.89
CA ASN A 163 13.99 3.02 32.44
C ASN A 163 15.31 2.34 32.79
N ASP A 164 15.43 1.98 34.06
CA ASP A 164 16.59 1.38 34.71
C ASP A 164 17.25 0.29 33.86
N ASN A 165 18.56 0.44 33.63
CA ASN A 165 19.54 -0.59 33.25
C ASN A 165 19.50 -1.21 31.84
N SER A 166 18.52 -0.91 30.98
CA SER A 166 18.47 -1.47 29.62
C SER A 166 18.09 -0.41 28.58
N LYS A 167 19.10 0.29 28.06
CA LYS A 167 18.92 1.17 26.91
C LYS A 167 18.82 0.34 25.64
N PRO A 168 17.87 0.65 24.72
CA PRO A 168 17.88 0.06 23.41
C PRO A 168 19.19 0.37 22.69
N PHE A 169 19.67 -0.56 21.89
CA PHE A 169 20.89 -0.41 21.11
C PHE A 169 20.69 -1.00 19.73
N PHE A 170 21.61 -0.74 18.82
CA PHE A 170 21.56 -1.33 17.49
C PHE A 170 22.86 -2.06 17.17
N MET A 171 22.76 -3.08 16.33
CA MET A 171 23.92 -3.73 15.76
C MET A 171 23.75 -3.79 14.23
N PRO A 172 24.64 -3.14 13.48
CA PRO A 172 24.68 -3.27 12.04
C PRO A 172 25.20 -4.65 11.63
N ASP A 173 24.58 -5.25 10.61
CA ASP A 173 24.98 -6.55 10.02
C ASP A 173 25.01 -7.73 11.01
N TRP A 174 24.17 -7.67 12.05
CA TRP A 174 23.87 -8.85 12.87
C TRP A 174 23.09 -9.86 12.01
N GLU A 175 23.79 -10.83 11.44
CA GLU A 175 23.18 -11.91 10.67
C GLU A 175 22.12 -12.61 11.54
N GLU A 176 20.96 -12.95 10.95
CA GLU A 176 19.92 -13.76 11.59
C GLU A 176 20.45 -15.08 12.18
N HIS A 177 21.63 -15.53 11.73
CA HIS A 177 22.32 -16.72 12.21
C HIS A 177 22.91 -16.60 13.61
N GLU A 178 23.11 -15.39 14.13
CA GLU A 178 23.34 -15.15 15.54
C GLU A 178 22.03 -14.76 16.22
N LYS A 179 20.91 -15.44 15.96
CA LYS A 179 19.73 -15.37 16.86
C LYS A 179 20.14 -15.88 18.23
N ASP A 180 20.72 -14.97 18.99
CA ASP A 180 21.28 -15.26 20.27
C ASP A 180 20.16 -15.10 21.29
N ASP A 181 19.36 -16.15 21.42
CA ASP A 181 18.42 -16.34 22.52
C ASP A 181 19.10 -16.14 23.90
N ARG A 182 20.45 -16.03 23.98
CA ARG A 182 21.18 -15.72 25.23
C ARG A 182 20.79 -14.38 25.87
N TYR A 183 20.21 -13.41 25.14
CA TYR A 183 19.87 -12.09 25.72
C TYR A 183 18.39 -11.79 25.88
N GLY A 184 17.48 -12.59 25.28
CA GLY A 184 16.03 -12.38 25.40
C GLY A 184 15.54 -11.03 24.85
N CYS A 185 16.28 -10.41 23.93
CA CYS A 185 15.94 -9.12 23.34
C CYS A 185 14.70 -9.20 22.45
N SER A 186 13.87 -8.16 22.48
CA SER A 186 12.91 -7.90 21.41
C SER A 186 13.64 -7.21 20.26
N THR A 187 13.54 -7.72 19.03
CA THR A 187 14.25 -7.18 17.87
C THR A 187 13.31 -6.52 16.87
N VAL A 188 13.75 -5.40 16.29
CA VAL A 188 13.08 -4.72 15.18
C VAL A 188 14.10 -4.48 14.08
N ILE A 189 13.77 -4.90 12.87
CA ILE A 189 14.61 -4.67 11.69
C ILE A 189 14.08 -3.44 10.97
N VAL A 190 14.98 -2.49 10.70
CA VAL A 190 14.69 -1.27 9.94
C VAL A 190 15.60 -1.19 8.74
N ALA A 191 15.06 -0.82 7.58
CA ALA A 191 15.85 -0.59 6.39
C ALA A 191 16.42 0.83 6.39
N VAL A 192 17.68 0.96 5.98
CA VAL A 192 18.33 2.24 5.71
C VAL A 192 19.15 2.14 4.44
N ASN A 193 19.31 3.26 3.74
CA ASN A 193 20.20 3.31 2.58
C ASN A 193 21.66 2.96 2.96
N GLN A 194 22.39 2.26 2.10
CA GLN A 194 23.79 1.83 2.31
C GLN A 194 24.70 2.99 2.73
N THR A 195 24.53 4.17 2.14
CA THR A 195 25.38 5.33 2.45
C THR A 195 25.20 5.76 3.91
N VAL A 196 23.96 5.68 4.39
CA VAL A 196 23.58 6.02 5.76
C VAL A 196 24.05 4.94 6.71
N PHE A 197 23.82 3.68 6.34
CA PHE A 197 24.35 2.52 7.06
C PHE A 197 25.86 2.66 7.29
N ASN A 198 26.62 3.00 6.25
CA ASN A 198 28.07 3.16 6.37
C ASN A 198 28.46 4.32 7.31
N LYS A 199 27.71 5.42 7.32
CA LYS A 199 27.97 6.54 8.25
C LYS A 199 27.69 6.15 9.70
N VAL A 200 26.60 5.41 9.92
CA VAL A 200 26.28 4.84 11.25
C VAL A 200 27.37 3.86 11.68
N TRP A 201 27.80 2.97 10.78
CA TRP A 201 28.87 1.99 11.02
C TRP A 201 30.19 2.63 11.47
N HIS A 202 30.59 3.73 10.82
CA HIS A 202 31.85 4.42 11.13
C HIS A 202 31.73 5.44 12.28
N GLY A 203 30.56 5.53 12.92
CA GLY A 203 30.31 6.52 13.98
C GLY A 203 30.28 7.97 13.50
N GLU A 204 30.12 8.20 12.19
CA GLU A 204 30.00 9.54 11.60
C GLU A 204 28.60 10.13 11.81
N LEU A 205 27.62 9.27 12.12
CA LEU A 205 26.22 9.64 12.30
C LEU A 205 25.60 8.76 13.39
N THR A 206 24.81 9.36 14.28
CA THR A 206 24.05 8.58 15.27
C THR A 206 22.91 7.83 14.58
N LEU A 207 22.50 6.67 15.09
CA LEU A 207 21.35 5.96 14.55
C LEU A 207 20.07 6.80 14.60
N VAL A 208 19.88 7.55 15.69
CA VAL A 208 18.72 8.42 15.87
C VAL A 208 18.67 9.46 14.75
N ASP A 209 19.81 10.08 14.42
CA ASP A 209 19.93 10.99 13.29
C ASP A 209 19.73 10.27 11.96
N ALA A 210 20.25 9.05 11.81
CA ALA A 210 20.06 8.24 10.61
C ALA A 210 18.58 7.97 10.34
N LEU A 211 17.81 7.53 11.33
CA LEU A 211 16.40 7.20 11.16
C LEU A 211 15.51 8.44 11.05
N ARG A 212 15.92 9.57 11.65
CA ARG A 212 15.17 10.85 11.54
C ARG A 212 15.40 11.60 10.24
N GLN A 213 16.63 11.54 9.73
CA GLN A 213 17.06 12.38 8.62
C GLN A 213 17.05 11.66 7.28
N PHE A 214 17.04 10.32 7.28
CA PHE A 214 17.22 9.57 6.05
C PHE A 214 16.01 8.76 5.64
N TRP A 215 15.89 8.69 4.34
CA TRP A 215 14.88 8.00 3.59
C TRP A 215 15.48 6.69 3.06
N PHE A 216 14.64 5.71 2.80
CA PHE A 216 15.05 4.46 2.16
C PHE A 216 14.18 4.18 0.93
N ASP A 217 14.71 3.39 0.01
CA ASP A 217 14.13 3.21 -1.31
C ASP A 217 13.36 1.88 -1.38
N VAL A 218 12.09 1.95 -1.76
CA VAL A 218 11.25 0.77 -1.94
C VAL A 218 10.74 0.70 -3.36
N GLU A 219 10.58 -0.52 -3.85
CA GLU A 219 9.95 -0.82 -5.12
C GLU A 219 8.66 -1.59 -4.86
N TYR A 220 7.53 -1.09 -5.37
CA TYR A 220 6.25 -1.79 -5.28
C TYR A 220 5.90 -2.50 -6.59
N SER A 221 5.22 -3.63 -6.50
CA SER A 221 4.70 -4.32 -7.69
C SER A 221 3.21 -4.02 -7.90
N SER A 222 2.91 -3.09 -8.81
CA SER A 222 1.53 -2.78 -9.21
C SER A 222 0.80 -4.01 -9.74
N SER A 223 1.50 -4.87 -10.49
CA SER A 223 0.96 -6.11 -11.04
C SER A 223 0.61 -7.13 -9.94
N ALA A 224 1.46 -7.28 -8.92
CA ALA A 224 1.15 -8.18 -7.80
C ALA A 224 -0.04 -7.68 -6.99
N ILE A 225 -0.11 -6.37 -6.71
CA ILE A 225 -1.25 -5.76 -5.99
C ILE A 225 -2.54 -5.92 -6.79
N PHE A 226 -2.48 -5.71 -8.11
CA PHE A 226 -3.62 -5.92 -9.00
C PHE A 226 -4.08 -7.38 -9.01
N CYS A 227 -3.15 -8.34 -9.08
CA CYS A 227 -3.50 -9.75 -9.07
C CYS A 227 -4.12 -10.20 -7.76
N ASP A 228 -3.55 -9.79 -6.63
CA ASP A 228 -4.08 -10.16 -5.32
C ASP A 228 -5.54 -9.69 -5.18
N GLN A 229 -5.82 -8.44 -5.58
CA GLN A 229 -7.18 -7.91 -5.60
C GLN A 229 -8.09 -8.63 -6.60
N CYS A 230 -7.60 -8.97 -7.80
CA CYS A 230 -8.34 -9.75 -8.81
C CYS A 230 -8.77 -11.12 -8.26
N GLU A 231 -7.83 -11.86 -7.67
CA GLU A 231 -8.05 -13.20 -7.12
C GLU A 231 -8.98 -13.15 -5.91
N ASN A 232 -8.87 -12.12 -5.06
CA ASN A 232 -9.78 -11.88 -3.94
C ASN A 232 -11.23 -11.62 -4.38
N LEU A 233 -11.42 -11.09 -5.59
CA LEU A 233 -12.73 -10.92 -6.22
C LEU A 233 -13.18 -12.16 -7.01
N GLY A 234 -12.41 -13.25 -6.98
CA GLY A 234 -12.71 -14.51 -7.65
C GLY A 234 -12.30 -14.56 -9.13
N GLY A 235 -11.49 -13.61 -9.60
CA GLY A 235 -10.91 -13.61 -10.94
C GLY A 235 -9.69 -14.52 -11.07
N GLU A 236 -9.31 -14.81 -12.31
CA GLU A 236 -8.03 -15.46 -12.64
C GLU A 236 -7.05 -14.38 -13.12
N CYS A 237 -5.90 -14.25 -12.43
CA CYS A 237 -4.89 -13.28 -12.79
C CYS A 237 -3.72 -13.90 -13.56
N GLU A 238 -3.23 -13.19 -14.57
CA GLU A 238 -2.02 -13.56 -15.30
C GLU A 238 -1.06 -12.38 -15.34
N ILE A 239 0.15 -12.59 -14.80
CA ILE A 239 1.24 -11.63 -14.88
C ILE A 239 2.05 -11.93 -16.15
N ASN A 240 1.92 -11.06 -17.13
CA ASN A 240 2.73 -11.06 -18.33
C ASN A 240 4.03 -10.29 -18.06
N SER A 241 5.11 -11.04 -17.83
CA SER A 241 6.47 -10.49 -17.77
C SER A 241 6.96 -10.19 -19.19
N SER A 242 7.16 -8.92 -19.52
CA SER A 242 7.96 -8.59 -20.71
C SER A 242 9.46 -8.77 -20.41
N SER A 243 10.31 -8.73 -21.43
CA SER A 243 11.77 -8.77 -21.26
C SER A 243 12.34 -7.57 -20.49
N ASP A 244 11.53 -6.54 -20.26
CA ASP A 244 11.87 -5.42 -19.39
C ASP A 244 11.25 -5.69 -18.00
N GLN A 245 12.10 -5.85 -16.98
CA GLN A 245 11.68 -6.16 -15.61
C GLN A 245 10.72 -5.11 -15.03
N TYR A 246 10.77 -3.89 -15.58
CA TYR A 246 9.95 -2.72 -15.25
C TYR A 246 8.61 -2.65 -16.00
N LEU A 247 8.36 -3.56 -16.94
CA LEU A 247 7.14 -3.66 -17.74
C LEU A 247 6.45 -4.99 -17.46
N GLN A 248 6.10 -5.22 -16.20
CA GLN A 248 5.19 -6.29 -15.81
C GLN A 248 3.76 -5.77 -15.94
N THR A 249 2.97 -6.52 -16.69
CA THR A 249 1.55 -6.22 -16.90
C THR A 249 0.73 -7.35 -16.30
N ALA A 250 -0.35 -7.03 -15.61
CA ALA A 250 -1.28 -8.02 -15.12
C ALA A 250 -2.60 -7.90 -15.88
N SER A 251 -3.17 -9.05 -16.26
CA SER A 251 -4.54 -9.16 -16.76
C SER A 251 -5.38 -9.91 -15.73
N CYS A 252 -6.65 -9.54 -15.64
CA CYS A 252 -7.61 -10.18 -14.76
C CYS A 252 -8.80 -10.65 -15.61
N GLN A 253 -9.15 -11.92 -15.50
CA GLN A 253 -10.23 -12.54 -16.27
C GLN A 253 -11.29 -13.12 -15.35
N HIS A 254 -12.51 -13.21 -15.88
CA HIS A 254 -13.57 -13.96 -15.21
C HIS A 254 -13.26 -15.46 -15.26
N PRO A 255 -13.46 -16.19 -14.16
CA PRO A 255 -13.33 -17.64 -14.19
C PRO A 255 -14.39 -18.22 -15.16
N PRO A 256 -14.10 -19.35 -15.83
CA PRO A 256 -15.06 -20.02 -16.68
C PRO A 256 -16.23 -20.56 -15.83
N GLY A 257 -17.31 -19.80 -15.75
CA GLY A 257 -18.50 -20.16 -14.97
C GLY A 257 -19.37 -21.23 -15.66
N PRO A 258 -20.10 -22.06 -14.90
CA PRO A 258 -21.06 -22.99 -15.47
C PRO A 258 -22.28 -22.21 -16.00
N GLY A 259 -22.43 -22.13 -17.33
CA GLY A 259 -23.63 -21.58 -17.98
C GLY A 259 -23.51 -20.15 -18.52
N ARG A 260 -22.31 -19.57 -18.62
CA ARG A 260 -22.10 -18.45 -19.55
C ARG A 260 -21.83 -19.06 -20.92
N ASP A 261 -22.89 -19.23 -21.72
CA ASP A 261 -22.78 -19.65 -23.12
C ASP A 261 -21.70 -18.81 -23.81
N GLU A 262 -20.76 -19.50 -24.44
CA GLU A 262 -19.70 -18.97 -25.29
C GLU A 262 -20.33 -18.21 -26.49
N GLY A 263 -20.77 -16.98 -26.25
CA GLY A 263 -20.82 -15.96 -27.29
C GLY A 263 -19.39 -15.61 -27.69
N PRO A 264 -19.13 -15.19 -28.95
CA PRO A 264 -17.79 -15.00 -29.48
C PRO A 264 -16.99 -14.11 -28.54
N GLY A 265 -15.85 -14.65 -28.09
CA GLY A 265 -15.10 -14.23 -26.93
C GLY A 265 -15.00 -12.71 -26.76
N ARG A 266 -15.57 -12.22 -25.67
CA ARG A 266 -15.03 -11.06 -24.97
C ARG A 266 -13.98 -11.55 -23.98
N GLY A 267 -12.92 -12.16 -24.50
CA GLY A 267 -11.62 -12.03 -23.85
C GLY A 267 -11.28 -10.56 -23.98
N MET A 268 -11.63 -9.77 -22.97
CA MET A 268 -11.11 -8.41 -22.90
C MET A 268 -9.70 -8.54 -22.38
N ASP A 269 -8.73 -8.52 -23.30
CA ASP A 269 -7.33 -8.31 -22.98
C ASP A 269 -7.21 -6.93 -22.34
N TYR A 270 -7.32 -6.88 -21.01
CA TYR A 270 -7.06 -5.68 -20.25
C TYR A 270 -5.55 -5.49 -20.16
N LEU A 271 -4.98 -4.95 -21.23
CA LEU A 271 -3.60 -4.51 -21.26
C LEU A 271 -3.42 -3.47 -20.13
N CYS A 272 -2.61 -3.83 -19.13
CA CYS A 272 -1.94 -2.91 -18.23
C CYS A 272 -0.92 -2.14 -19.07
N LYS A 273 -1.40 -1.27 -19.95
CA LYS A 273 -0.54 -0.43 -20.76
C LYS A 273 0.02 0.61 -19.82
N THR A 274 1.32 0.54 -19.54
CA THR A 274 2.09 1.65 -19.00
C THR A 274 1.78 2.88 -19.84
N ILE A 275 0.99 3.81 -19.30
CA ILE A 275 0.75 5.10 -19.93
C ILE A 275 2.00 5.92 -19.60
N TRP A 276 2.95 5.93 -20.53
CA TRP A 276 4.08 6.84 -20.50
C TRP A 276 3.63 8.25 -20.89
N PHE A 277 4.10 9.25 -20.15
CA PHE A 277 4.36 10.60 -20.63
C PHE A 277 5.86 10.85 -20.56
#